data_AF-A0A4Q5QI33-F1
#
_entry.id   AF-A0A4Q5QI33-F1
#
_cell.length_a   1.000
_cell.length_b   1.000
_cell.length_c   1.000
_cell.angle_alpha   90.00
_cell.angle_beta   90.00
_cell.angle_gamma   90.00
#
_symmetry.space_group_name_H-M   'P 1'
#
loop_
_entity.id
_entity.type
_entity.pdbx_description
1 polymer ?
#
loop_
_entity_poly.entity_id
_entity_poly.type
_entity_poly.pdbx_seq_one_letter_code
_entity_poly.pdbx_strand_id
1 'polypeptide(L)'
;MPIPGHIDPVPVPRSFVPRSDGRIDLLGLSLADLRMALETSQLEEKQAKLRAKQLWHWIYNRGATEFSAMTDISKTMHPWLEQRFVISRPNVVEAQVSTDGTRKWLLRSDDAQDYEMVFIPDADRGTLCVSSQVGCTLNCTFCHTGTMRLVRNLTPAEIVGQVMLARDSLGEWPSQPEGRMLTNIVMMGMGEPLYNFENVRDALKLVMDGAGLALSRRRITLSTSGVVPMMARAGAEIGVNLAVSLHAVTKEVRDEIVPLNRKYGIEELLQACADYPGTNNARRITFEYV
;
A
#
# COMPACT_ATOMS: atom_id res chain seq x y z
N MET A 1 -8.71 -11.18 -29.77
CA MET A 1 -8.47 -10.56 -28.46
C MET A 1 -6.98 -10.27 -28.36
N PRO A 2 -6.54 -9.06 -27.95
CA PRO A 2 -5.11 -8.81 -27.76
C PRO A 2 -4.55 -9.83 -26.77
N ILE A 3 -3.36 -10.36 -27.07
CA ILE A 3 -2.70 -11.38 -26.25
C ILE A 3 -2.45 -10.79 -24.85
N PRO A 4 -3.01 -11.38 -23.77
CA PRO A 4 -2.73 -10.94 -22.40
C PRO A 4 -1.22 -10.93 -22.16
N GLY A 5 -0.70 -9.82 -21.64
CA GLY A 5 0.73 -9.65 -21.35
C GLY A 5 1.53 -8.88 -22.41
N HIS A 6 1.06 -8.68 -23.65
CA HIS A 6 1.81 -7.88 -24.63
C HIS A 6 1.62 -6.37 -24.52
N ILE A 7 0.48 -5.93 -24.01
CA ILE A 7 0.18 -4.51 -23.80
C ILE A 7 0.48 -4.21 -22.33
N ASP A 8 1.45 -3.34 -22.07
CA ASP A 8 1.63 -2.82 -20.72
C ASP A 8 0.33 -2.15 -20.28
N PRO A 9 -0.22 -2.49 -19.10
CA PRO A 9 -1.30 -1.69 -18.55
C PRO A 9 -0.81 -0.25 -18.51
N VAL A 10 -1.46 0.64 -19.26
CA VAL A 10 -1.16 2.07 -19.17
C VAL A 10 -1.65 2.49 -17.79
N PRO A 11 -0.75 2.74 -16.82
CA PRO A 11 -1.18 3.17 -15.51
C PRO A 11 -1.73 4.58 -15.72
N VAL A 12 -3.04 4.75 -15.64
CA VAL A 12 -3.64 6.08 -15.72
C VAL A 12 -3.26 6.78 -14.41
N PRO A 13 -2.37 7.78 -14.43
CA PRO A 13 -1.97 8.45 -13.22
C PRO A 13 -3.17 9.23 -12.69
N ARG A 14 -3.57 9.00 -11.44
CA ARG A 14 -4.47 9.92 -10.77
C ARG A 14 -3.63 11.13 -10.37
N SER A 15 -3.85 12.26 -11.04
CA SER A 15 -3.33 13.54 -10.57
C SER A 15 -3.79 13.76 -9.13
N PHE A 16 -3.03 14.51 -8.33
CA PHE A 16 -3.49 14.94 -7.02
C PHE A 16 -4.77 15.78 -7.21
N VAL A 17 -5.93 15.15 -6.98
CA VAL A 17 -7.24 15.81 -7.09
C VAL A 17 -7.66 16.11 -5.66
N PRO A 18 -7.79 17.40 -5.28
CA PRO A 18 -8.45 17.78 -4.03
C PRO A 18 -9.77 17.03 -3.92
N ARG A 19 -10.18 16.69 -2.70
CA ARG A 19 -11.48 16.04 -2.51
C ARG A 19 -12.58 16.91 -3.13
N SER A 20 -13.74 16.32 -3.39
CA SER A 20 -14.89 17.05 -3.96
C SER A 20 -15.31 18.30 -3.16
N ASP A 21 -14.94 18.36 -1.88
CA ASP A 21 -15.15 19.50 -0.98
C ASP A 21 -14.01 20.55 -1.00
N GLY A 22 -13.02 20.40 -1.90
CA GLY A 22 -11.88 21.29 -2.06
C GLY A 22 -10.76 21.11 -1.04
N ARG A 23 -10.91 20.20 -0.05
CA ARG A 23 -9.89 19.98 0.97
C ARG A 23 -8.80 19.03 0.50
N ILE A 24 -7.60 19.24 1.02
CA ILE A 24 -6.45 18.37 0.82
C ILE A 24 -6.48 17.25 1.85
N ASP A 25 -6.44 16.01 1.39
CA ASP A 25 -6.24 14.87 2.28
C ASP A 25 -4.77 14.78 2.70
N LEU A 26 -4.53 14.75 4.01
CA LEU A 26 -3.19 14.64 4.58
C LEU A 26 -2.70 13.19 4.65
N LEU A 27 -3.62 12.22 4.58
CA LEU A 27 -3.25 10.80 4.54
C LEU A 27 -2.48 10.50 3.24
N GLY A 28 -1.40 9.73 3.34
CA GLY A 28 -0.58 9.35 2.18
C GLY A 28 0.44 10.40 1.75
N LEU A 29 0.46 11.59 2.36
CA LEU A 29 1.49 12.59 2.12
C LEU A 29 2.76 12.25 2.89
N SER A 30 3.94 12.39 2.24
CA SER A 30 5.23 12.34 2.93
C SER A 30 5.37 13.53 3.88
N LEU A 31 6.33 13.49 4.81
CA LEU A 31 6.57 14.62 5.70
C LEU A 31 6.93 15.90 4.90
N ALA A 32 7.61 15.75 3.77
CA ALA A 32 7.91 16.86 2.87
C ALA A 32 6.64 17.38 2.18
N ASP A 33 5.76 16.50 1.73
CA ASP A 33 4.51 16.90 1.06
C ASP A 33 3.50 17.50 2.05
N LEU A 34 3.43 17.01 3.29
CA LEU A 34 2.66 17.64 4.36
C LEU A 34 3.12 19.08 4.58
N ARG A 35 4.44 19.29 4.64
CA ARG A 35 5.02 20.63 4.77
C ARG A 35 4.64 21.49 3.57
N MET A 36 4.79 20.98 2.36
CA MET A 36 4.45 21.70 1.13
C MET A 36 2.96 22.08 1.10
N ALA A 37 2.07 21.16 1.45
CA ALA A 37 0.62 21.41 1.50
C ALA A 37 0.25 22.53 2.48
N LEU A 38 0.94 22.60 3.64
CA LEU A 38 0.77 23.68 4.61
C LEU A 38 1.28 25.03 4.07
N GLU A 39 2.45 25.05 3.42
CA GLU A 39 3.05 26.26 2.84
C GLU A 39 2.19 26.82 1.69
N THR A 40 1.75 25.95 0.76
CA THR A 40 0.84 26.33 -0.32
C THR A 40 -0.51 26.83 0.21
N SER A 41 -0.90 26.41 1.40
CA SER A 41 -2.10 26.89 2.09
C SER A 41 -1.90 28.18 2.89
N GLN A 42 -0.79 28.89 2.66
CA GLN A 42 -0.43 30.20 3.25
C GLN A 42 0.06 30.14 4.71
N LEU A 43 0.61 29.01 5.15
CA LEU A 43 1.30 28.94 6.43
C LEU A 43 2.77 29.34 6.28
N GLU A 44 3.31 30.17 7.19
CA GLU A 44 4.72 30.56 7.17
C GLU A 44 5.64 29.33 7.25
N GLU A 45 6.75 29.33 6.51
CA GLU A 45 7.70 28.22 6.38
C GLU A 45 8.09 27.57 7.72
N LYS A 46 8.46 28.39 8.72
CA LYS A 46 8.86 27.89 10.05
C LYS A 46 7.70 27.20 10.77
N GLN A 47 6.51 27.77 10.67
CA GLN A 47 5.30 27.21 11.27
C GLN A 47 4.87 25.94 10.53
N ALA A 48 4.95 25.92 9.20
CA ALA A 48 4.66 24.74 8.38
C ALA A 48 5.59 23.57 8.72
N LYS A 49 6.89 23.81 8.86
CA LYS A 49 7.85 22.78 9.27
C LYS A 49 7.54 22.18 10.65
N LEU A 50 7.14 23.00 11.62
CA LEU A 50 6.74 22.52 12.94
C LEU A 50 5.44 21.72 12.87
N ARG A 51 4.42 22.27 12.22
CA ARG A 51 3.08 21.68 12.15
C ARG A 51 3.07 20.39 11.33
N ALA A 52 3.87 20.29 10.27
CA ALA A 52 4.03 19.05 9.52
C ALA A 52 4.49 17.89 10.40
N LYS A 53 5.46 18.13 11.30
CA LYS A 53 5.92 17.09 12.24
C LYS A 53 4.85 16.68 13.25
N GLN A 54 4.09 17.64 13.76
CA GLN A 54 3.01 17.36 14.71
C GLN A 54 1.87 16.59 14.04
N LEU A 55 1.41 17.07 12.88
CA LEU A 55 0.40 16.39 12.07
C LEU A 55 0.83 14.98 11.71
N TRP A 56 2.07 14.80 11.25
CA TRP A 56 2.64 13.49 10.96
C TRP A 56 2.56 12.55 12.15
N HIS A 57 2.98 13.00 13.33
CA HIS A 57 2.94 12.20 14.55
C HIS A 57 1.48 11.86 14.93
N TRP A 58 0.57 12.83 14.90
CA TRP A 58 -0.83 12.58 15.23
C TRP A 58 -1.51 11.61 14.26
N ILE A 59 -1.25 11.76 12.96
CA ILE A 59 -1.83 10.89 11.93
C ILE A 59 -1.23 9.48 12.05
N TYR A 60 0.09 9.33 11.92
CA TYR A 60 0.71 8.02 11.71
C TYR A 60 1.19 7.32 13.00
N ASN A 61 1.42 8.07 14.09
CA ASN A 61 1.73 7.46 15.37
C ASN A 61 0.49 7.31 16.25
N ARG A 62 -0.44 8.27 16.24
CA ARG A 62 -1.60 8.26 17.15
C ARG A 62 -2.93 7.90 16.48
N GLY A 63 -2.95 7.75 15.15
CA GLY A 63 -4.16 7.35 14.41
C GLY A 63 -5.23 8.44 14.33
N ALA A 64 -4.94 9.69 14.72
CA ALA A 64 -5.94 10.73 14.80
C ALA A 64 -6.54 11.05 13.42
N THR A 65 -7.87 11.18 13.40
CA THR A 65 -8.66 11.59 12.23
C THR A 65 -9.23 13.00 12.37
N GLU A 66 -9.17 13.58 13.58
CA GLU A 66 -9.69 14.91 13.90
C GLU A 66 -8.57 15.83 14.40
N PHE A 67 -8.56 17.08 13.92
CA PHE A 67 -7.58 18.09 14.34
C PHE A 67 -7.79 18.54 15.79
N SER A 68 -9.04 18.52 16.26
CA SER A 68 -9.44 18.83 17.64
C SER A 68 -8.69 17.99 18.70
N ALA A 69 -8.34 16.74 18.36
CA ALA A 69 -7.60 15.83 19.23
C ALA A 69 -6.13 16.23 19.43
N MET A 70 -5.59 17.12 18.60
CA MET A 70 -4.17 17.45 18.56
C MET A 70 -3.81 18.50 19.62
N THR A 71 -3.55 18.04 20.84
CA THR A 71 -3.39 18.89 22.03
C THR A 71 -2.16 19.82 22.01
N ASP A 72 -1.16 19.51 21.18
CA ASP A 72 0.05 20.31 20.99
C ASP A 72 -0.05 21.29 19.80
N ILE A 73 -1.21 21.34 19.15
CA ILE A 73 -1.59 22.36 18.18
C ILE A 73 -2.55 23.34 18.86
N SER A 74 -2.30 24.65 18.71
CA SER A 74 -3.16 25.68 19.30
C SER A 74 -4.61 25.46 18.87
N LYS A 75 -5.54 25.52 19.83
CA LYS A 75 -6.99 25.43 19.55
C LYS A 75 -7.47 26.44 18.50
N THR A 76 -6.84 27.61 18.44
CA THR A 76 -7.14 28.64 17.44
C THR A 76 -6.80 28.24 16.00
N MET A 77 -5.95 27.22 15.82
CA MET A 77 -5.53 26.73 14.50
C MET A 77 -6.40 25.57 13.99
N HIS A 78 -7.14 24.88 14.86
CA HIS A 78 -8.00 23.76 14.43
C HIS A 78 -9.02 24.16 13.35
N PRO A 79 -9.75 25.29 13.46
CA PRO A 79 -10.67 25.70 12.39
C PRO A 79 -9.96 25.99 11.06
N TRP A 80 -8.74 26.54 11.12
CA TRP A 80 -7.94 26.80 9.92
C TRP A 80 -7.53 25.51 9.21
N LEU A 81 -7.19 24.47 9.98
CA LEU A 81 -6.87 23.13 9.47
C LEU A 81 -8.11 22.45 8.90
N GLU A 82 -9.23 22.43 9.64
CA GLU A 82 -10.48 21.76 9.22
C GLU A 82 -11.06 22.31 7.92
N GLN A 83 -10.91 23.62 7.68
CA GLN A 83 -11.35 24.28 6.46
C GLN A 83 -10.53 23.89 5.22
N ARG A 84 -9.28 23.45 5.38
CA ARG A 84 -8.32 23.24 4.28
C ARG A 84 -7.95 21.79 4.07
N PHE A 85 -8.03 21.01 5.14
CA PHE A 85 -7.48 19.67 5.20
C PHE A 85 -8.48 18.69 5.76
N VAL A 86 -8.24 17.42 5.45
CA VAL A 86 -8.90 16.29 6.10
C VAL A 86 -7.88 15.19 6.34
N ILE A 87 -8.18 14.30 7.27
CA ILE A 87 -7.44 13.05 7.47
C ILE A 87 -8.44 11.93 7.24
N SER A 88 -8.46 11.38 6.03
CA SER A 88 -9.47 10.39 5.67
C SER A 88 -9.14 8.98 6.17
N ARG A 89 -10.12 8.09 6.00
CA ARG A 89 -9.97 6.64 5.98
C ARG A 89 -10.75 6.09 4.78
N PRO A 90 -10.37 4.92 4.25
CA PRO A 90 -11.18 4.22 3.25
C PRO A 90 -12.61 4.01 3.76
N ASN A 91 -13.60 4.21 2.90
CA ASN A 91 -14.98 3.94 3.24
C ASN A 91 -15.21 2.42 3.26
N VAL A 92 -15.73 1.88 4.37
CA VAL A 92 -16.04 0.45 4.50
C VAL A 92 -17.43 0.20 3.96
N VAL A 93 -17.53 -0.52 2.84
CA VAL A 93 -18.81 -0.96 2.27
C VAL A 93 -19.30 -2.20 3.01
N GLU A 94 -18.38 -3.13 3.26
CA GLU A 94 -18.68 -4.39 3.94
C GLU A 94 -17.48 -4.80 4.79
N ALA A 95 -17.74 -5.35 5.98
CA ALA A 95 -16.75 -5.97 6.83
C ALA A 95 -17.26 -7.34 7.28
N GLN A 96 -16.46 -8.38 7.04
CA GLN A 96 -16.77 -9.75 7.40
C GLN A 96 -15.71 -10.26 8.37
N VAL A 97 -16.14 -11.03 9.36
CA VAL A 97 -15.25 -11.68 10.34
C VAL A 97 -15.49 -13.18 10.29
N SER A 98 -14.44 -13.93 9.97
CA SER A 98 -14.42 -15.39 9.97
C SER A 98 -14.32 -15.93 11.41
N THR A 99 -14.66 -17.20 11.57
CA THR A 99 -14.55 -17.91 12.87
C THR A 99 -13.11 -18.07 13.36
N ASP A 100 -12.14 -18.06 12.45
CA ASP A 100 -10.69 -18.05 12.77
C ASP A 100 -10.16 -16.66 13.12
N GLY A 101 -11.03 -15.65 13.14
CA GLY A 101 -10.68 -14.25 13.41
C GLY A 101 -10.22 -13.45 12.19
N THR A 102 -10.08 -14.07 11.02
CA THR A 102 -9.77 -13.37 9.76
C THR A 102 -10.83 -12.32 9.50
N ARG A 103 -10.39 -11.10 9.19
CA ARG A 103 -11.27 -9.97 8.87
C ARG A 103 -11.07 -9.58 7.42
N LYS A 104 -12.15 -9.54 6.65
CA LYS A 104 -12.15 -9.11 5.25
C LYS A 104 -12.96 -7.83 5.13
N TRP A 105 -12.43 -6.84 4.44
CA TRP A 105 -13.13 -5.59 4.16
C TRP A 105 -13.27 -5.38 2.66
N LEU A 106 -14.47 -4.98 2.24
CA LEU A 106 -14.72 -4.33 0.96
C LEU A 106 -14.68 -2.82 1.20
N LEU A 107 -13.75 -2.15 0.55
CA LEU A 107 -13.50 -0.72 0.67
C LEU A 107 -13.92 0.00 -0.61
N ARG A 108 -14.40 1.24 -0.47
CA ARG A 108 -14.77 2.11 -1.58
C ARG A 108 -13.97 3.39 -1.56
N SER A 109 -13.38 3.74 -2.69
CA SER A 109 -12.73 5.03 -2.92
C SER A 109 -13.73 6.12 -3.32
N ASP A 110 -13.29 7.38 -3.28
CA ASP A 110 -14.15 8.54 -3.61
C ASP A 110 -14.69 8.53 -5.06
N ASP A 111 -14.05 7.79 -5.97
CA ASP A 111 -14.50 7.58 -7.36
C ASP A 111 -15.37 6.32 -7.53
N ALA A 112 -15.95 5.83 -6.42
CA ALA A 112 -16.87 4.70 -6.37
C ALA A 112 -16.30 3.36 -6.89
N GLN A 113 -14.98 3.20 -6.84
CA GLN A 113 -14.32 1.94 -7.13
C GLN A 113 -14.11 1.13 -5.86
N ASP A 114 -14.30 -0.18 -5.96
CA ASP A 114 -14.20 -1.09 -4.83
C ASP A 114 -12.89 -1.88 -4.87
N TYR A 115 -12.28 -2.07 -3.70
CA TYR A 115 -11.10 -2.90 -3.51
C TYR A 115 -11.11 -3.56 -2.15
N GLU A 116 -10.38 -4.66 -2.00
CA GLU A 116 -10.43 -5.47 -0.79
C GLU A 116 -9.15 -5.34 0.04
N MET A 117 -9.27 -5.58 1.35
CA MET A 117 -8.14 -5.89 2.21
C MET A 117 -8.52 -7.00 3.19
N VAL A 118 -7.51 -7.75 3.66
CA VAL A 118 -7.75 -8.87 4.59
C VAL A 118 -6.73 -8.83 5.71
N PHE A 119 -7.18 -8.86 6.95
CA PHE A 119 -6.35 -9.08 8.13
C PHE A 119 -6.47 -10.52 8.59
N ILE A 120 -5.33 -11.20 8.70
CA ILE A 120 -5.23 -12.60 9.06
C ILE A 120 -4.51 -12.67 10.41
N PRO A 121 -5.22 -12.93 11.53
CA PRO A 121 -4.58 -13.18 12.81
C PRO A 121 -3.95 -14.58 12.84
N ASP A 122 -2.85 -14.70 13.57
CA ASP A 122 -2.21 -15.95 13.97
C ASP A 122 -1.79 -15.81 15.45
N ALA A 123 -1.29 -16.89 16.06
CA ALA A 123 -1.02 -16.96 17.50
C ALA A 123 -0.11 -15.84 18.02
N ASP A 124 0.93 -15.48 17.27
CA ASP A 124 1.96 -14.50 17.66
C ASP A 124 2.11 -13.32 16.69
N ARG A 125 1.30 -13.28 15.63
CA ARG A 125 1.42 -12.28 14.57
C ARG A 125 0.07 -12.00 13.91
N GLY A 126 -0.05 -10.83 13.29
CA GLY A 126 -1.18 -10.50 12.41
C GLY A 126 -0.68 -9.94 11.09
N THR A 127 -1.21 -10.49 10.00
CA THR A 127 -0.79 -10.14 8.64
C THR A 127 -1.89 -9.40 7.92
N LEU A 128 -1.60 -8.19 7.45
CA LEU A 128 -2.50 -7.44 6.58
C LEU A 128 -2.13 -7.66 5.11
N CYS A 129 -3.07 -8.23 4.36
CA CYS A 129 -3.03 -8.34 2.91
C CYS A 129 -3.62 -7.06 2.30
N VAL A 130 -2.77 -6.31 1.59
CA VAL A 130 -3.05 -4.96 1.08
C VAL A 130 -3.14 -4.98 -0.45
N SER A 131 -4.17 -4.34 -0.97
CA SER A 131 -4.37 -4.12 -2.41
C SER A 131 -3.49 -2.97 -2.91
N SER A 132 -3.05 -3.09 -4.17
CA SER A 132 -2.24 -2.09 -4.88
C SER A 132 -2.97 -1.45 -6.06
N GLN A 133 -4.00 -2.11 -6.61
CA GLN A 133 -4.80 -1.61 -7.74
C GLN A 133 -6.27 -1.99 -7.56
N VAL A 134 -7.14 -1.33 -8.34
CA VAL A 134 -8.54 -1.77 -8.54
C VAL A 134 -8.57 -2.66 -9.78
N GLY A 135 -8.76 -3.96 -9.60
CA GLY A 135 -8.61 -4.96 -10.65
C GLY A 135 -7.15 -5.30 -10.93
N CYS A 136 -6.89 -6.11 -11.97
CA CYS A 136 -5.54 -6.49 -12.39
C CYS A 136 -5.52 -6.85 -13.89
N THR A 137 -4.49 -6.49 -14.64
CA THR A 137 -4.36 -6.84 -16.06
C THR A 137 -3.63 -8.14 -16.34
N LEU A 138 -3.12 -8.81 -15.32
CA LEU A 138 -2.26 -9.98 -15.52
C LEU A 138 -3.02 -11.22 -16.00
N ASN A 139 -4.35 -11.26 -15.80
CA ASN A 139 -5.21 -12.35 -16.24
C ASN A 139 -4.73 -13.74 -15.79
N CYS A 140 -4.16 -13.86 -14.58
CA CYS A 140 -3.78 -15.15 -14.02
C CYS A 140 -5.05 -16.01 -13.85
N THR A 141 -5.05 -17.23 -14.39
CA THR A 141 -6.29 -18.01 -14.58
C THR A 141 -6.89 -18.52 -13.27
N PHE A 142 -6.08 -18.64 -12.22
CA PHE A 142 -6.49 -19.03 -10.87
C PHE A 142 -6.91 -17.84 -10.00
N CYS A 143 -6.72 -16.60 -10.46
CA CYS A 143 -6.97 -15.39 -9.67
C CYS A 143 -8.32 -14.77 -10.03
N HIS A 144 -9.21 -14.61 -9.04
CA HIS A 144 -10.50 -13.95 -9.27
C HIS A 144 -10.32 -12.50 -9.76
N THR A 145 -9.40 -11.74 -9.17
CA THR A 145 -9.04 -10.39 -9.63
C THR A 145 -8.49 -10.39 -11.06
N GLY A 146 -7.87 -11.49 -11.50
CA GLY A 146 -7.43 -11.70 -12.89
C GLY A 146 -8.58 -11.79 -13.90
N THR A 147 -9.82 -12.03 -13.46
CA THR A 147 -11.01 -11.96 -14.33
C THR A 147 -11.59 -10.55 -14.43
N MET A 148 -11.17 -9.64 -13.55
CA MET A 148 -11.63 -8.26 -13.53
C MET A 148 -10.73 -7.40 -14.42
N ARG A 149 -11.30 -6.40 -15.10
CA ARG A 149 -10.48 -5.43 -15.82
C ARG A 149 -9.73 -4.56 -14.83
N LEU A 150 -8.46 -4.25 -15.09
CA LEU A 150 -7.79 -3.16 -14.39
C LEU A 150 -8.56 -1.87 -14.65
N VAL A 151 -8.97 -1.21 -13.57
CA VAL A 151 -9.61 0.09 -13.63
C VAL A 151 -8.54 1.17 -13.46
N ARG A 152 -7.75 1.10 -12.38
CA ARG A 152 -6.67 2.05 -12.08
C ARG A 152 -5.76 1.59 -10.95
N ASN A 153 -4.67 2.33 -10.79
CA ASN A 153 -3.79 2.25 -9.63
C ASN A 153 -4.43 2.89 -8.38
N LEU A 154 -4.10 2.33 -7.21
CA LEU A 154 -4.36 2.99 -5.93
C LEU A 154 -3.29 4.06 -5.65
N THR A 155 -3.69 5.16 -5.05
CA THR A 155 -2.81 6.23 -4.57
C THR A 155 -2.09 5.81 -3.28
N PRO A 156 -1.03 6.53 -2.84
CA PRO A 156 -0.38 6.23 -1.56
C PRO A 156 -1.35 6.32 -0.38
N ALA A 157 -2.29 7.28 -0.43
CA ALA A 157 -3.33 7.45 0.57
C ALA A 157 -4.26 6.23 0.67
N GLU A 158 -4.68 5.65 -0.47
CA GLU A 158 -5.53 4.46 -0.51
C GLU A 158 -4.78 3.20 -0.05
N ILE A 159 -3.49 3.08 -0.34
CA ILE A 159 -2.66 1.95 0.11
C ILE A 159 -2.40 2.04 1.63
N VAL A 160 -1.91 3.18 2.12
CA VAL A 160 -1.67 3.39 3.56
C VAL A 160 -2.98 3.41 4.34
N GLY A 161 -4.06 3.90 3.74
CA GLY A 161 -5.39 3.91 4.34
C GLY A 161 -5.88 2.53 4.77
N GLN A 162 -5.54 1.48 4.01
CA GLN A 162 -5.82 0.09 4.42
C GLN A 162 -5.11 -0.27 5.72
N VAL A 163 -3.84 0.11 5.85
CA VAL A 163 -3.05 -0.10 7.08
C VAL A 163 -3.64 0.68 8.24
N MET A 164 -3.95 1.96 8.03
CA MET A 164 -4.51 2.83 9.06
C MET A 164 -5.86 2.31 9.57
N LEU A 165 -6.77 1.93 8.65
CA LEU A 165 -8.08 1.38 8.97
C LEU A 165 -7.99 0.04 9.72
N ALA A 166 -7.07 -0.85 9.32
CA ALA A 166 -6.85 -2.10 10.04
C ALA A 166 -6.42 -1.82 11.48
N ARG A 167 -5.48 -0.89 11.70
CA ARG A 167 -5.01 -0.50 13.03
C ARG A 167 -6.09 0.19 13.88
N ASP A 168 -6.94 1.02 13.27
CA ASP A 168 -8.13 1.58 13.92
C ASP A 168 -9.02 0.43 14.44
N SER A 169 -9.30 -0.57 13.60
CA SER A 169 -10.16 -1.72 13.95
C SER A 169 -9.57 -2.67 15.00
N LEU A 170 -8.25 -2.62 15.19
CA LEU A 170 -7.51 -3.43 16.14
C LEU A 170 -7.21 -2.67 17.45
N GLY A 171 -7.55 -1.38 17.53
CA GLY A 171 -7.29 -0.56 18.72
C GLY A 171 -5.80 -0.34 19.00
N GLU A 172 -4.97 -0.30 17.96
CA GLU A 172 -3.50 -0.30 18.08
C GLU A 172 -2.87 1.09 18.17
N TRP A 173 -3.60 2.07 18.70
CA TRP A 173 -3.10 3.44 18.85
C TRP A 173 -2.76 3.75 20.30
N PRO A 174 -1.64 4.44 20.58
CA PRO A 174 -0.61 4.88 19.64
C PRO A 174 0.27 3.70 19.14
N SER A 175 1.06 3.93 18.10
CA SER A 175 2.07 3.01 17.60
C SER A 175 3.12 2.73 18.67
N GLN A 176 3.19 1.48 19.12
CA GLN A 176 4.19 1.00 20.08
C GLN A 176 5.20 0.08 19.40
N PRO A 177 6.45 -0.03 19.89
CA PRO A 177 7.42 -0.97 19.32
C PRO A 177 7.05 -2.45 19.51
N GLU A 178 6.36 -2.76 20.60
CA GLU A 178 6.00 -4.12 21.03
C GLU A 178 4.47 -4.26 21.19
N GLY A 179 3.98 -5.50 21.25
CA GLY A 179 2.57 -5.79 21.51
C GLY A 179 1.61 -5.49 20.36
N ARG A 180 2.12 -5.25 19.15
CA ARG A 180 1.30 -5.06 17.95
C ARG A 180 0.58 -6.35 17.56
N MET A 181 -0.70 -6.23 17.26
CA MET A 181 -1.49 -7.18 16.52
C MET A 181 -1.16 -7.14 15.02
N LEU A 182 -1.07 -5.96 14.40
CA LEU A 182 -0.62 -5.83 13.00
C LEU A 182 0.92 -5.80 12.98
N THR A 183 1.49 -6.97 12.76
CA THR A 183 2.95 -7.16 12.77
C THR A 183 3.52 -7.30 11.37
N ASN A 184 2.71 -7.66 10.37
CA ASN A 184 3.15 -7.99 9.02
C ASN A 184 2.24 -7.36 7.96
N ILE A 185 2.83 -7.00 6.82
CA ILE A 185 2.09 -6.57 5.62
C ILE A 185 2.55 -7.41 4.44
N VAL A 186 1.60 -7.86 3.64
CA VAL A 186 1.86 -8.50 2.34
C VAL A 186 1.11 -7.74 1.24
N MET A 187 1.82 -7.39 0.16
CA MET A 187 1.21 -6.79 -1.03
C MET A 187 0.68 -7.90 -1.95
N MET A 188 -0.31 -8.64 -1.46
CA MET A 188 -0.92 -9.80 -2.12
C MET A 188 -2.44 -9.62 -2.29
N GLY A 189 -2.94 -8.39 -2.14
CA GLY A 189 -4.34 -8.06 -2.40
C GLY A 189 -4.61 -7.95 -3.91
N MET A 190 -5.50 -7.04 -4.29
CA MET A 190 -5.81 -6.77 -5.68
C MET A 190 -4.67 -6.01 -6.38
N GLY A 191 -4.31 -6.45 -7.59
CA GLY A 191 -3.35 -5.77 -8.47
C GLY A 191 -1.93 -6.34 -8.45
N GLU A 192 -1.13 -5.90 -9.42
CA GLU A 192 0.31 -6.16 -9.49
C GLU A 192 1.08 -4.95 -8.94
N PRO A 193 1.71 -5.06 -7.76
CA PRO A 193 2.36 -3.93 -7.11
C PRO A 193 3.44 -3.25 -7.96
N LEU A 194 4.16 -4.01 -8.80
CA LEU A 194 5.21 -3.43 -9.65
C LEU A 194 4.68 -2.60 -10.82
N TYR A 195 3.41 -2.80 -11.23
CA TYR A 195 2.72 -1.90 -12.17
C TYR A 195 2.12 -0.66 -11.49
N ASN A 196 2.15 -0.61 -10.16
CA ASN A 196 1.84 0.59 -9.37
C ASN A 196 3.04 1.07 -8.54
N PHE A 197 4.23 1.01 -9.14
CA PHE A 197 5.49 1.14 -8.41
C PHE A 197 5.61 2.42 -7.57
N GLU A 198 5.38 3.60 -8.17
CA GLU A 198 5.58 4.88 -7.46
C GLU A 198 4.69 4.97 -6.22
N ASN A 199 3.40 4.65 -6.36
CA ASN A 199 2.45 4.75 -5.25
C ASN A 199 2.71 3.70 -4.17
N VAL A 200 3.08 2.48 -4.56
CA VAL A 200 3.46 1.41 -3.62
C VAL A 200 4.75 1.77 -2.88
N ARG A 201 5.77 2.27 -3.58
CA ARG A 201 7.03 2.72 -2.96
C ARG A 201 6.75 3.79 -1.92
N ASP A 202 5.98 4.80 -2.28
CA ASP A 202 5.74 5.94 -1.39
C ASP A 202 4.89 5.52 -0.19
N ALA A 203 3.85 4.70 -0.40
CA ALA A 203 3.05 4.12 0.68
C ALA A 203 3.90 3.28 1.66
N LEU A 204 4.74 2.38 1.14
CA LEU A 204 5.58 1.53 1.99
C LEU A 204 6.64 2.33 2.73
N LYS A 205 7.19 3.41 2.14
CA LYS A 205 8.08 4.33 2.86
C LYS A 205 7.39 5.00 4.05
N LEU A 206 6.12 5.43 3.90
CA LEU A 206 5.32 5.96 5.02
C LEU A 206 5.12 4.91 6.12
N VAL A 207 4.78 3.69 5.74
CA VAL A 207 4.57 2.56 6.66
C VAL A 207 5.84 2.22 7.45
N MET A 208 7.00 2.30 6.81
CA MET A 208 8.30 1.99 7.42
C MET A 208 8.91 3.15 8.22
N ASP A 209 8.38 4.37 8.10
CA ASP A 209 8.97 5.55 8.71
C ASP A 209 8.96 5.45 10.25
N GLY A 210 10.14 5.58 10.85
CA GLY A 210 10.35 5.40 12.29
C GLY A 210 9.69 6.46 13.17
N ALA A 211 9.33 7.62 12.62
CA ALA A 211 8.61 8.67 13.33
C ALA A 211 7.08 8.54 13.21
N GLY A 212 6.59 7.60 12.40
CA GLY A 212 5.16 7.37 12.15
C GLY A 212 4.70 5.97 12.56
N LEU A 213 4.40 5.15 11.54
CA LEU A 213 3.91 3.78 11.71
C LEU A 213 5.01 2.83 12.19
N ALA A 214 6.26 3.06 11.80
CA ALA A 214 7.46 2.33 12.25
C ALA A 214 7.38 0.80 12.08
N LEU A 215 6.75 0.31 11.01
CA LEU A 215 6.74 -1.12 10.72
C LEU A 215 8.07 -1.53 10.07
N SER A 216 8.71 -2.58 10.61
CA SER A 216 10.00 -3.03 10.07
C SER A 216 9.89 -3.51 8.64
N ARG A 217 10.82 -3.08 7.77
CA ARG A 217 10.95 -3.58 6.38
C ARG A 217 11.03 -5.10 6.27
N ARG A 218 11.52 -5.77 7.32
CA ARG A 218 11.63 -7.25 7.41
C ARG A 218 10.28 -7.94 7.62
N ARG A 219 9.24 -7.18 7.94
CA ARG A 219 7.87 -7.65 8.16
C ARG A 219 6.93 -7.29 7.01
N ILE A 220 7.46 -6.63 5.98
CA ILE A 220 6.72 -6.26 4.78
C ILE A 220 7.23 -7.14 3.64
N THR A 221 6.31 -7.75 2.90
CA THR A 221 6.61 -8.54 1.72
C THR A 221 5.87 -7.98 0.52
N LEU A 222 6.61 -7.59 -0.52
CA LEU A 222 6.05 -7.24 -1.82
C LEU A 222 5.97 -8.52 -2.66
N SER A 223 4.78 -8.88 -3.14
CA SER A 223 4.62 -9.97 -4.11
C SER A 223 4.58 -9.42 -5.55
N THR A 224 5.05 -10.20 -6.51
CA THR A 224 4.97 -9.89 -7.94
C THR A 224 4.83 -11.17 -8.76
N SER A 225 4.11 -11.06 -9.88
CA SER A 225 4.05 -12.09 -10.92
C SER A 225 5.27 -12.07 -11.85
N GLY A 226 6.21 -11.14 -11.64
CA GLY A 226 7.45 -11.09 -12.40
C GLY A 226 7.51 -9.96 -13.43
N VAL A 227 7.21 -8.73 -13.03
CA VAL A 227 7.51 -7.54 -13.86
C VAL A 227 9.02 -7.27 -13.79
N VAL A 228 9.80 -8.08 -14.52
CA VAL A 228 11.26 -8.18 -14.39
C VAL A 228 11.98 -6.83 -14.38
N PRO A 229 11.72 -5.88 -15.30
CA PRO A 229 12.42 -4.59 -15.35
C PRO A 229 12.28 -3.75 -14.06
N MET A 230 11.24 -4.00 -13.28
CA MET A 230 10.95 -3.26 -12.04
C MET A 230 11.51 -3.93 -10.78
N MET A 231 11.92 -5.20 -10.85
CA MET A 231 12.36 -5.95 -9.67
C MET A 231 13.64 -5.36 -9.05
N ALA A 232 14.65 -5.05 -9.86
CA ALA A 232 15.89 -4.42 -9.37
C ALA A 232 15.60 -3.07 -8.68
N ARG A 233 14.73 -2.25 -9.31
CA ARG A 233 14.30 -0.96 -8.78
C ARG A 233 13.53 -1.12 -7.46
N ALA A 234 12.68 -2.14 -7.31
CA ALA A 234 11.98 -2.44 -6.07
C ALA A 234 12.93 -2.82 -4.93
N GLY A 235 13.94 -3.65 -5.21
CA GLY A 235 14.96 -4.00 -4.23
C GLY A 235 15.75 -2.78 -3.75
N ALA A 236 16.11 -1.88 -4.67
CA ALA A 236 16.89 -0.69 -4.38
C ALA A 236 16.11 0.43 -3.67
N GLU A 237 14.90 0.75 -4.14
CA GLU A 237 14.15 1.93 -3.67
C GLU A 237 13.15 1.63 -2.54
N ILE A 238 12.63 0.39 -2.45
CA ILE A 238 11.66 -0.01 -1.42
C ILE A 238 12.39 -0.81 -0.32
N GLY A 239 13.17 -1.83 -0.70
CA GLY A 239 14.02 -2.56 0.24
C GLY A 239 13.28 -3.47 1.24
N VAL A 240 12.09 -3.99 0.86
CA VAL A 240 11.26 -4.94 1.65
C VAL A 240 11.47 -6.39 1.17
N ASN A 241 10.94 -7.39 1.89
CA ASN A 241 11.05 -8.78 1.42
C ASN A 241 10.33 -8.95 0.07
N LEU A 242 10.77 -9.93 -0.72
CA LEU A 242 10.18 -10.26 -2.01
C LEU A 242 9.52 -11.64 -1.96
N ALA A 243 8.29 -11.71 -2.44
CA ALA A 243 7.63 -12.94 -2.85
C ALA A 243 7.43 -12.91 -4.38
N VAL A 244 7.49 -14.09 -4.99
CA VAL A 244 7.29 -14.26 -6.44
C VAL A 244 6.20 -15.30 -6.66
N SER A 245 5.14 -14.86 -7.32
CA SER A 245 4.04 -15.69 -7.80
C SER A 245 4.51 -16.57 -8.97
N LEU A 246 5.11 -17.71 -8.64
CA LEU A 246 5.76 -18.60 -9.61
C LEU A 246 4.74 -19.53 -10.27
N HIS A 247 4.04 -20.32 -9.45
CA HIS A 247 2.93 -21.24 -9.79
C HIS A 247 3.18 -22.33 -10.84
N ALA A 248 4.33 -22.35 -11.51
CA ALA A 248 4.70 -23.39 -12.46
C ALA A 248 6.23 -23.55 -12.55
N VAL A 249 6.67 -24.78 -12.82
CA VAL A 249 8.10 -25.13 -13.00
C VAL A 249 8.54 -25.24 -14.46
N THR A 250 7.59 -25.20 -15.41
CA THR A 250 7.88 -25.20 -16.85
C THR A 250 7.26 -23.97 -17.52
N LYS A 251 7.89 -23.54 -18.61
CA LYS A 251 7.44 -22.38 -19.38
C LYS A 251 6.03 -22.57 -19.92
N GLU A 252 5.71 -23.75 -20.43
CA GLU A 252 4.44 -24.04 -21.11
C GLU A 252 3.26 -23.88 -20.14
N VAL A 253 3.40 -24.44 -18.94
CA VAL A 253 2.37 -24.31 -17.90
C VAL A 253 2.29 -22.86 -17.44
N ARG A 254 3.44 -22.20 -17.21
CA ARG A 254 3.45 -20.81 -16.72
C ARG A 254 2.83 -19.84 -17.70
N ASP A 255 3.07 -20.01 -19.00
CA ASP A 255 2.42 -19.23 -20.06
C ASP A 255 0.88 -19.31 -19.97
N GLU A 256 0.35 -20.49 -19.64
CA GLU A 256 -1.09 -20.70 -19.48
C GLU A 256 -1.62 -20.00 -18.22
N ILE A 257 -1.04 -20.28 -17.05
CA ILE A 257 -1.63 -19.89 -15.76
C ILE A 257 -1.24 -18.48 -15.29
N VAL A 258 -0.06 -17.98 -15.70
CA VAL A 258 0.45 -16.63 -15.43
C VAL A 258 0.88 -15.99 -16.76
N PRO A 259 -0.07 -15.41 -17.53
CA PRO A 259 0.18 -14.93 -18.89
C PRO A 259 1.35 -13.96 -19.07
N LEU A 260 1.74 -13.24 -18.02
CA LEU A 260 2.94 -12.38 -18.01
C LEU A 260 4.21 -13.12 -18.39
N ASN A 261 4.28 -14.45 -18.18
CA ASN A 261 5.41 -15.29 -18.57
C ASN A 261 5.75 -15.22 -20.07
N ARG A 262 4.75 -14.94 -20.93
CA ARG A 262 4.97 -14.75 -22.36
C ARG A 262 5.77 -13.50 -22.69
N LYS A 263 5.74 -12.50 -21.80
CA LYS A 263 6.51 -11.26 -21.91
C LYS A 263 7.86 -11.38 -21.20
N TYR A 264 7.85 -11.89 -19.97
CA TYR A 264 9.05 -12.09 -19.15
C TYR A 264 9.16 -13.57 -18.78
N GLY A 265 10.06 -14.28 -19.46
CA GLY A 265 10.18 -15.74 -19.35
C GLY A 265 10.58 -16.20 -17.95
N ILE A 266 10.31 -17.47 -17.62
CA ILE A 266 10.62 -18.02 -16.29
C ILE A 266 12.13 -17.98 -15.99
N GLU A 267 12.99 -18.19 -16.99
CA GLU A 267 14.45 -18.08 -16.83
C GLU A 267 14.87 -16.63 -16.53
N GLU A 268 14.27 -15.66 -17.23
CA GLU A 268 14.51 -14.23 -17.00
C GLU A 268 14.05 -13.80 -15.60
N LEU A 269 12.89 -14.30 -15.16
CA LEU A 269 12.35 -14.08 -13.83
C LEU A 269 13.28 -14.66 -12.74
N LEU A 270 13.74 -15.91 -12.91
CA LEU A 270 14.63 -16.55 -11.95
C LEU A 270 15.99 -15.85 -11.88
N GLN A 271 16.50 -15.36 -13.01
CA GLN A 271 17.71 -14.54 -13.04
C GLN A 271 17.48 -13.21 -12.29
N ALA A 272 16.36 -12.53 -12.53
CA ALA A 272 16.01 -11.30 -11.81
C ALA A 272 15.83 -11.52 -10.30
N CYS A 273 15.39 -12.71 -9.88
CA CYS A 273 15.36 -13.11 -8.48
C CYS A 273 16.78 -13.28 -7.91
N ALA A 274 17.67 -13.97 -8.64
CA ALA A 274 19.05 -14.14 -8.23
C ALA A 274 19.79 -12.79 -8.07
N ASP A 275 19.49 -11.84 -8.95
CA ASP A 275 20.08 -10.50 -8.98
C ASP A 275 19.38 -9.49 -8.06
N TYR A 276 18.32 -9.90 -7.34
CA TYR A 276 17.48 -8.97 -6.59
C TYR A 276 18.27 -8.28 -5.45
N PRO A 277 18.28 -6.92 -5.40
CA PRO A 277 19.09 -6.19 -4.42
C PRO A 277 18.72 -6.50 -2.97
N GLY A 278 19.75 -6.88 -2.20
CA GLY A 278 19.64 -7.15 -0.78
C GLY A 278 19.23 -8.58 -0.42
N THR A 279 19.11 -9.47 -1.42
CA THR A 279 18.96 -10.91 -1.18
C THR A 279 20.24 -11.47 -0.53
N ASN A 280 20.07 -12.25 0.53
CA ASN A 280 21.15 -12.99 1.21
C ASN A 280 20.54 -14.12 2.06
N ASN A 281 21.38 -14.88 2.78
CA ASN A 281 20.91 -16.00 3.60
C ASN A 281 19.84 -15.63 4.64
N ALA A 282 19.81 -14.37 5.11
CA ALA A 282 18.84 -13.83 6.06
C ALA A 282 17.65 -13.10 5.39
N ARG A 283 17.74 -12.75 4.10
CA ARG A 283 16.67 -12.14 3.31
C ARG A 283 16.49 -12.95 2.03
N ARG A 284 15.68 -14.00 2.16
CA ARG A 284 15.37 -14.95 1.08
C ARG A 284 14.15 -14.48 0.30
N ILE A 285 14.07 -14.91 -0.96
CA ILE A 285 12.89 -14.75 -1.80
C ILE A 285 11.94 -15.90 -1.49
N THR A 286 10.64 -15.59 -1.36
CA THR A 286 9.60 -16.61 -1.19
C THR A 286 8.99 -16.91 -2.56
N PHE A 287 8.92 -18.17 -2.96
CA PHE A 287 8.18 -18.58 -4.14
C PHE A 287 6.79 -19.05 -3.75
N GLU A 288 5.77 -18.42 -4.30
CA GLU A 288 4.38 -18.81 -4.13
C GLU A 288 4.00 -19.81 -5.24
N TYR A 289 3.36 -20.89 -4.83
CA TYR A 289 2.94 -21.99 -5.69
C TYR A 289 1.56 -22.44 -5.26
N VAL A 290 0.59 -22.40 -6.18
CA VAL A 290 -0.83 -22.72 -5.94
C VAL A 290 -1.16 -24.01 -6.65
#